data_AF-A0AAU3L3F9-F1
#
_entry.id   AF-A0AAU3L3F9-F1
#
_cell.length_a   1.000
_cell.length_b   1.000
_cell.length_c   1.000
_cell.angle_alpha   90.00
_cell.angle_beta   90.00
_cell.angle_gamma   90.00
#
_symmetry.space_group_name_H-M   'P 1'
#
loop_
_entity.id
_entity.type
_entity.pdbx_description
1 polymer ?
#
loop_
_entity_poly.entity_id
_entity_poly.type
_entity_poly.pdbx_seq_one_letter_code
_entity_poly.pdbx_strand_id
1 'polypeptide(L)'
;MSELTGNRIRTTATKLGLPYLAETINEYTRRADEGKMGYLDFLDLVLSEELAVRDDRRFRQSLRLSRLPYHKTLDEYDFSFQPELDPRKIKDLATLSFVETKANAALLGPPVINGA
;
A
#
# COMPACT_ATOMS: atom_id res chain seq x y z
N MET A 1 26.86 16.85 19.57
CA MET A 1 26.27 15.60 20.12
C MET A 1 25.06 15.15 19.31
N SER A 2 24.03 15.98 19.12
CA SER A 2 22.83 15.63 18.31
C SER A 2 23.14 15.25 16.86
N GLU A 3 24.02 15.99 16.17
CA GLU A 3 24.42 15.66 14.78
C GLU A 3 25.11 14.31 14.64
N LEU A 4 25.91 13.90 15.64
CA LEU A 4 26.59 12.60 15.64
C LEU A 4 25.57 11.46 15.77
N THR A 5 24.54 11.66 16.60
CA THR A 5 23.43 10.71 16.76
C THR A 5 22.60 10.62 15.49
N GLY A 6 22.26 11.74 14.86
CA GLY A 6 21.53 11.76 13.57
C GLY A 6 22.27 11.01 12.46
N ASN A 7 23.59 11.19 12.35
CA ASN A 7 24.41 10.46 11.38
C ASN A 7 24.47 8.96 11.65
N ARG A 8 24.53 8.56 12.93
CA ARG A 8 24.45 7.15 13.33
C ARG A 8 23.09 6.54 12.99
N ILE A 9 21.99 7.26 13.27
CA ILE A 9 20.63 6.81 12.93
C ILE A 9 20.51 6.62 11.42
N ARG A 10 20.95 7.59 10.62
CA ARG A 10 20.95 7.48 9.15
C ARG A 10 21.68 6.24 8.66
N THR A 11 22.90 6.02 9.16
CA THR A 11 23.72 4.85 8.78
C THR A 11 23.04 3.54 9.16
N THR A 12 22.48 3.46 10.37
CA THR A 12 21.76 2.27 10.86
C THR A 12 20.49 2.02 10.06
N ALA A 13 19.71 3.06 9.78
CA ALA A 13 18.49 3.00 8.99
C ALA A 13 18.77 2.45 7.59
N THR A 14 19.81 2.94 6.91
CA THR A 14 20.24 2.38 5.63
C THR A 14 20.58 0.89 5.72
N LYS A 15 21.33 0.46 6.75
CA LYS A 15 21.69 -0.96 6.94
C LYS A 15 20.49 -1.87 7.25
N LEU A 16 19.48 -1.33 7.92
CA LEU A 16 18.23 -2.05 8.23
C LEU A 16 17.21 -2.01 7.09
N GLY A 17 17.51 -1.35 5.97
CA GLY A 17 16.57 -1.20 4.87
C GLY A 17 15.39 -0.29 5.21
N LEU A 18 15.65 0.78 5.99
CA LEU A 18 14.73 1.86 6.31
C LEU A 18 15.15 3.14 5.55
N PRO A 19 15.10 3.14 4.20
CA PRO A 19 15.61 4.25 3.41
C PRO A 19 14.83 5.55 3.64
N TYR A 20 13.53 5.47 3.94
CA TYR A 20 12.74 6.68 4.13
C TYR A 20 13.15 7.40 5.42
N LEU A 21 13.26 6.68 6.53
CA LEU A 21 13.81 7.19 7.78
C LEU A 21 15.22 7.78 7.60
N ALA A 22 16.07 7.10 6.82
CA ALA A 22 17.42 7.59 6.56
C ALA A 22 17.41 8.99 5.91
N GLU A 23 16.41 9.31 5.10
CA GLU A 23 16.26 10.60 4.43
C GLU A 23 15.57 11.65 5.32
N THR A 24 14.57 11.24 6.11
CA THR A 24 13.62 12.14 6.79
C THR A 24 13.80 12.28 8.31
N ILE A 25 14.81 11.65 8.92
CA ILE A 25 15.05 11.70 10.38
C ILE A 25 15.00 13.12 11.00
N ASN A 26 15.56 14.11 10.30
CA ASN A 26 15.58 15.50 10.79
C ASN A 26 14.17 16.11 10.83
N GLU A 27 13.33 15.77 9.85
CA GLU A 27 11.95 16.21 9.79
C GLU A 27 11.12 15.58 10.90
N TYR A 28 11.25 14.28 11.14
CA TYR A 28 10.56 13.61 12.24
C TYR A 28 10.99 14.14 13.60
N THR A 29 12.28 14.39 13.80
CA THR A 29 12.79 14.94 15.06
C THR A 29 12.19 16.33 15.31
N ARG A 30 12.18 17.20 14.29
CA ARG A 30 11.55 18.52 14.37
C ARG A 30 10.06 18.42 14.68
N ARG A 31 9.34 17.53 14.00
CA ARG A 31 7.90 17.30 14.22
C ARG A 31 7.61 16.80 15.63
N ALA A 32 8.47 15.93 16.18
CA ALA A 32 8.35 15.42 17.54
C ALA A 32 8.58 16.53 18.57
N ASP A 33 9.58 17.39 18.36
CA ASP A 33 9.88 18.53 19.22
C ASP A 33 8.73 19.56 19.21
N GLU A 34 8.25 19.95 18.02
CA GLU A 34 7.14 20.89 17.84
C GLU A 34 5.84 20.34 18.48
N GLY A 35 5.58 19.05 18.29
CA GLY A 35 4.38 18.37 18.81
C GLY A 35 4.49 17.89 20.26
N LYS A 36 5.66 18.04 20.91
CA LYS A 36 5.97 17.46 22.24
C LYS A 36 5.57 15.98 22.33
N MET A 37 5.90 15.21 21.30
CA MET A 37 5.51 13.79 21.22
C MET A 37 6.18 12.96 22.32
N GLY A 38 5.45 11.98 22.84
CA GLY A 38 6.04 10.93 23.66
C GLY A 38 7.02 10.08 22.86
N TYR A 39 7.96 9.42 23.54
CA TYR A 39 8.95 8.56 22.87
C TYR A 39 8.32 7.40 22.10
N LEU A 40 7.22 6.82 22.63
CA LEU A 40 6.51 5.75 21.96
C LEU A 40 5.77 6.26 20.72
N ASP A 41 5.12 7.41 20.81
CA ASP A 41 4.41 8.03 19.67
C ASP A 41 5.38 8.38 18.54
N PHE A 42 6.57 8.89 18.88
CA PHE A 42 7.61 9.17 17.91
C PHE A 42 8.11 7.91 17.21
N LEU A 43 8.35 6.83 17.96
CA LEU A 43 8.80 5.57 17.39
C LEU A 43 7.73 4.94 16.50
N ASP A 44 6.47 4.97 16.93
CA ASP A 44 5.33 4.51 16.14
C ASP A 44 5.24 5.29 14.82
N LEU A 45 5.21 6.62 14.87
CA LEU A 45 5.18 7.49 13.69
C LEU A 45 6.27 7.13 12.68
N VAL A 46 7.52 7.03 13.13
CA VAL A 46 8.67 6.74 12.26
C VAL A 46 8.50 5.38 11.56
N LEU A 47 8.08 4.35 12.30
CA LEU A 47 7.92 3.00 11.76
C LEU A 47 6.70 2.89 10.84
N SER A 48 5.58 3.54 11.19
CA SER A 48 4.36 3.55 10.38
C SER A 48 4.57 4.24 9.04
N GLU A 49 5.28 5.37 9.01
CA GLU A 49 5.56 6.09 7.77
C GLU A 49 6.51 5.31 6.85
N GLU A 50 7.56 4.70 7.41
CA GLU A 50 8.44 3.81 6.64
C GLU A 50 7.68 2.62 6.03
N LEU A 51 6.78 2.00 6.82
CA LEU A 51 5.93 0.92 6.36
C LEU A 51 4.99 1.38 5.24
N ALA A 52 4.33 2.53 5.40
CA ALA A 52 3.43 3.09 4.40
C ALA A 52 4.13 3.35 3.06
N VAL A 53 5.34 3.94 3.09
CA VAL A 53 6.15 4.16 1.88
C VAL A 53 6.56 2.85 1.22
N ARG A 54 6.90 1.83 2.02
CA ARG A 54 7.26 0.50 1.52
C ARG A 54 6.06 -0.18 0.84
N ASP A 55 4.88 -0.10 1.42
CA ASP A 55 3.66 -0.69 0.88
C ASP A 55 3.21 -0.01 -0.40
N ASP A 56 3.25 1.33 -0.47
CA ASP A 56 2.96 2.08 -1.70
C ASP A 56 3.96 1.72 -2.82
N ARG A 57 5.26 1.66 -2.51
CA ARG A 57 6.27 1.24 -3.49
C ARG A 57 6.02 -0.19 -3.98
N ARG A 58 5.69 -1.12 -3.07
CA ARG A 58 5.37 -2.50 -3.40
C ARG A 58 4.15 -2.56 -4.33
N PHE A 59 3.08 -1.84 -3.99
CA PHE A 59 1.87 -1.77 -4.80
C PHE A 59 2.14 -1.23 -6.21
N ARG A 60 2.82 -0.08 -6.32
CA ARG A 60 3.19 0.52 -7.62
C ARG A 60 4.08 -0.40 -8.45
N GLN A 61 5.01 -1.10 -7.82
CA GLN A 61 5.88 -2.04 -8.51
C GLN A 61 5.10 -3.27 -9.01
N SER A 62 4.20 -3.83 -8.21
CA SER A 62 3.29 -4.90 -8.63
C SER A 62 2.41 -4.47 -9.80
N LEU A 63 1.84 -3.26 -9.75
CA LEU A 63 1.06 -2.71 -10.85
C LEU A 63 1.89 -2.57 -12.13
N ARG A 64 3.11 -2.02 -12.03
CA ARG A 64 4.04 -1.90 -13.16
C ARG A 64 4.40 -3.26 -13.78
N LEU A 65 4.62 -4.27 -12.94
CA LEU A 65 4.98 -5.63 -13.39
C LEU A 65 3.79 -6.40 -13.99
N SER A 66 2.56 -6.04 -13.66
CA SER A 66 1.36 -6.71 -14.17
C SER A 66 1.21 -6.61 -15.69
N ARG A 67 1.87 -5.64 -16.33
CA ARG A 67 1.74 -5.32 -17.78
C ARG A 67 0.29 -5.10 -18.22
N LEU A 68 -0.58 -4.73 -17.29
CA LEU A 68 -1.95 -4.37 -17.62
C LEU A 68 -1.93 -3.08 -18.46
N PRO A 69 -2.69 -3.02 -19.57
CA PRO A 69 -2.62 -1.91 -20.53
C PRO A 69 -3.16 -0.61 -19.95
N TYR A 70 -4.08 -0.68 -18.99
CA TYR A 70 -4.68 0.47 -18.32
C TYR A 70 -4.90 0.16 -16.84
N HIS A 71 -4.80 1.18 -15.99
CA HIS A 71 -5.31 1.11 -14.64
C HIS A 71 -6.85 1.16 -14.72
N LYS A 72 -7.51 0.04 -14.42
CA LYS A 72 -8.97 -0.04 -14.33
C LYS A 72 -9.35 -0.42 -12.91
N THR A 73 -10.27 0.35 -12.33
CA THR A 73 -10.85 0.06 -11.02
C THR A 73 -12.24 -0.56 -11.19
N LEU A 74 -12.73 -1.26 -10.17
CA LEU A 74 -14.11 -1.77 -10.17
C LEU A 74 -15.14 -0.63 -10.17
N ASP A 75 -14.78 0.55 -9.62
CA ASP A 75 -15.64 1.73 -9.59
C ASP A 75 -15.89 2.33 -10.99
N GLU A 76 -14.96 2.11 -11.92
CA GLU A 76 -15.07 2.53 -13.32
C GLU A 76 -15.86 1.53 -14.19
N TYR A 77 -16.25 0.38 -13.66
CA TYR A 77 -16.98 -0.64 -14.42
C TYR A 77 -18.46 -0.28 -14.57
N ASP A 78 -18.91 -0.13 -15.81
CA ASP A 78 -20.32 0.05 -16.13
C ASP A 78 -21.06 -1.30 -16.10
N PHE A 79 -21.74 -1.59 -15.00
CA PHE A 79 -22.53 -2.81 -14.83
C PHE A 79 -23.73 -2.91 -15.78
N SER A 80 -24.13 -1.84 -16.47
CA SER A 80 -25.16 -1.93 -17.51
C SER A 80 -24.69 -2.71 -18.74
N PHE A 81 -23.37 -2.85 -18.95
CA PHE A 81 -22.79 -3.65 -20.02
C PHE A 81 -23.08 -5.16 -19.86
N GLN A 82 -23.25 -5.63 -18.63
CA GLN A 82 -23.63 -7.01 -18.35
C GLN A 82 -24.76 -7.06 -17.32
N PRO A 83 -26.03 -6.91 -17.74
CA PRO A 83 -27.19 -6.82 -16.83
C PRO A 83 -27.40 -8.06 -15.94
N GLU A 84 -26.91 -9.23 -16.36
CA GLU A 84 -26.99 -10.48 -15.59
C GLU A 84 -25.94 -10.53 -14.45
N LEU A 85 -24.93 -9.68 -14.48
CA LEU A 85 -23.91 -9.62 -13.44
C LEU A 85 -24.43 -8.86 -12.24
N ASP A 86 -24.69 -9.58 -11.13
CA ASP A 86 -25.10 -8.97 -9.87
C ASP A 86 -23.97 -8.12 -9.26
N PRO A 87 -24.10 -6.77 -9.22
CA PRO A 87 -23.06 -5.90 -8.68
C PRO A 87 -22.80 -6.14 -7.19
N ARG A 88 -23.78 -6.67 -6.45
CA ARG A 88 -23.61 -6.97 -5.01
C ARG A 88 -22.59 -8.08 -4.81
N LYS A 89 -22.67 -9.16 -5.59
CA LYS A 89 -21.69 -10.27 -5.54
C LYS A 89 -20.28 -9.80 -5.87
N ILE A 90 -20.14 -8.90 -6.85
CA ILE A 90 -18.83 -8.32 -7.20
C ILE A 90 -18.28 -7.46 -6.05
N LYS A 91 -19.12 -6.62 -5.43
CA LYS A 91 -18.72 -5.82 -4.26
C LYS A 91 -18.34 -6.70 -3.08
N ASP A 92 -19.08 -7.78 -2.82
CA ASP A 92 -18.75 -8.74 -1.76
C ASP A 92 -17.38 -9.40 -2.02
N LEU A 93 -17.11 -9.85 -3.25
CA LEU A 93 -15.79 -10.37 -3.63
C LEU A 93 -14.68 -9.32 -3.51
N ALA A 94 -14.97 -8.05 -3.81
CA ALA A 94 -14.01 -6.95 -3.70
C ALA A 94 -13.57 -6.67 -2.25
N THR A 95 -14.35 -7.09 -1.25
CA THR A 95 -13.94 -7.03 0.17
C THR A 95 -12.82 -8.01 0.53
N LEU A 96 -12.55 -9.01 -0.34
CA LEU A 96 -11.62 -10.10 -0.10
C LEU A 96 -11.93 -10.96 1.15
N SER A 97 -13.15 -10.89 1.71
CA SER A 97 -13.57 -11.68 2.88
C SER A 97 -13.38 -13.19 2.69
N PHE A 98 -13.51 -13.70 1.47
CA PHE A 98 -13.26 -15.10 1.14
C PHE A 98 -11.80 -15.53 1.40
N VAL A 99 -10.84 -14.60 1.34
CA VAL A 99 -9.43 -14.87 1.68
C VAL A 99 -9.27 -15.13 3.16
N GLU A 100 -9.92 -14.32 4.00
CA GLU A 100 -9.89 -14.46 5.47
C GLU A 100 -10.49 -15.80 5.90
N THR A 101 -11.60 -16.19 5.27
CA THR A 101 -12.27 -17.47 5.54
C THR A 101 -11.62 -18.67 4.84
N LYS A 102 -10.54 -18.47 4.07
CA LYS A 102 -9.89 -19.49 3.24
C LYS A 102 -10.87 -20.21 2.29
N ALA A 103 -11.85 -19.48 1.79
CA ALA A 103 -12.82 -19.97 0.82
C ALA A 103 -12.33 -19.73 -0.62
N ASN A 104 -12.85 -20.51 -1.56
CA ASN A 104 -12.51 -20.36 -2.98
C ASN A 104 -13.52 -19.43 -3.67
N ALA A 105 -13.01 -18.51 -4.50
CA ALA A 105 -13.80 -17.74 -5.44
C ALA A 105 -13.47 -18.19 -6.87
N ALA A 106 -14.49 -18.45 -7.68
CA ALA A 106 -14.34 -18.85 -9.08
C ALA A 106 -15.20 -17.96 -9.98
N LEU A 107 -14.59 -17.35 -10.98
CA LEU A 107 -15.27 -16.62 -12.05
C LEU A 107 -15.47 -17.57 -13.22
N LEU A 108 -16.71 -18.00 -13.44
CA LEU A 108 -17.07 -18.96 -14.48
C LEU A 108 -17.97 -18.28 -15.51
N GLY A 109 -17.62 -18.43 -16.78
CA GLY A 109 -18.39 -17.93 -17.89
C GLY A 109 -17.85 -18.49 -19.21
N PRO A 110 -18.65 -18.47 -20.29
CA PRO A 110 -18.13 -18.77 -21.61
C PRO A 110 -16.98 -17.80 -21.95
N PRO A 111 -15.92 -18.25 -22.66
CA PRO A 111 -14.83 -17.39 -23.06
C PRO A 111 -15.36 -16.28 -23.97
N VAL A 112 -15.33 -15.04 -23.50
CA VAL A 112 -15.63 -13.88 -24.34
C VAL A 112 -14.31 -13.42 -24.98
N ILE A 113 -14.03 -13.94 -26.19
CA ILE A 113 -13.04 -13.37 -27.10
C ILE A 113 -13.78 -12.46 -28.09
N ASN A 114 -14.04 -11.22 -27.67
CA ASN A 114 -14.27 -10.16 -28.64
C ASN A 114 -12.91 -9.50 -28.85
N GLY A 115 -12.32 -9.77 -30.02
CA GLY A 115 -11.10 -9.12 -30.46
C GLY A 115 -11.25 -7.60 -30.43
N ALA A 116 -10.13 -6.94 -30.09
CA ALA A 116 -9.91 -5.54 -30.42
C ALA A 116 -10.05 -5.31 -31.94
#